data_AF-A0A392RJD9-F1
#
_entry.id   AF-A0A392RJD9-F1
#
_cell.length_a   1.000
_cell.length_b   1.000
_cell.length_c   1.000
_cell.angle_alpha   90.00
_cell.angle_beta   90.00
_cell.angle_gamma   90.00
#
_symmetry.space_group_name_H-M   'P 1'
#
loop_
_entity.id
_entity.type
_entity.pdbx_description
1 polymer ?
#
loop_
_entity_poly.entity_id
_entity_poly.type
_entity_poly.pdbx_seq_one_letter_code
_entity_poly.pdbx_strand_id
1 'polypeptide(L)' 'MSSEELAGLEKLQDYVNSFVPARCVNRAGDPILDAKGNERAEKRLIVVP' A
#
# COMPACT_ATOMS: atom_id res chain seq x y z
N MET A 1 26.41 3.16 7.47
CA MET A 1 25.33 2.21 7.76
C MET A 1 25.93 0.82 7.85
N SER A 2 25.54 0.03 8.85
CA SER A 2 25.95 -1.36 8.98
C SER A 2 25.30 -2.20 7.88
N SER A 3 25.82 -3.41 7.66
CA SER A 3 25.19 -4.35 6.74
C SER A 3 23.79 -4.77 7.22
N GLU A 4 23.53 -4.81 8.53
CA GLU A 4 22.17 -5.07 9.04
C GLU A 4 21.21 -3.92 8.74
N GLU A 5 21.66 -2.66 8.86
CA GLU A 5 20.83 -1.49 8.55
C GLU A 5 20.42 -1.49 7.06
N LEU A 6 21.36 -1.82 6.17
CA LEU A 6 21.09 -1.91 4.73
C LEU A 6 20.11 -3.05 4.41
N ALA A 7 20.30 -4.23 5.01
CA ALA A 7 19.39 -5.36 4.84
C ALA A 7 17.98 -5.07 5.37
N GLY A 8 17.89 -4.31 6.47
CA GLY A 8 16.61 -3.85 7.02
C GLY A 8 15.88 -2.90 6.08
N LEU A 9 16.60 -1.95 5.47
CA LEU A 9 16.04 -1.02 4.48
C LEU A 9 15.56 -1.73 3.21
N GLU A 10 16.32 -2.70 2.71
CA GLU A 10 15.92 -3.51 1.55
C GLU A 10 14.61 -4.26 1.83
N LYS A 11 14.51 -4.90 3.00
CA LYS A 11 13.28 -5.60 3.42
C LYS A 11 12.08 -4.66 3.58
N LEU A 12 12.30 -3.44 4.09
CA LEU A 12 11.25 -2.43 4.18
C LEU A 12 10.79 -1.96 2.80
N GLN A 13 11.73 -1.76 1.88
CA GLN A 13 11.43 -1.38 0.51
C GLN A 13 10.61 -2.46 -0.21
N ASP A 14 10.97 -3.73 -0.04
CA ASP A 14 10.20 -4.87 -0.58
C ASP A 14 8.79 -4.91 0.00
N TYR A 15 8.64 -4.69 1.31
CA TYR A 15 7.32 -4.62 1.94
C TYR A 15 6.47 -3.51 1.34
N VAL A 16 7.01 -2.30 1.19
CA VAL A 16 6.31 -1.15 0.58
C VAL A 16 5.94 -1.43 -0.87
N ASN A 17 6.84 -2.04 -1.65
CA ASN A 17 6.58 -2.37 -3.05
C ASN A 17 5.49 -3.45 -3.20
N SER A 18 5.41 -4.39 -2.26
CA SER A 18 4.37 -5.43 -2.23
C SER A 18 3.02 -4.94 -1.69
N PHE A 19 2.97 -3.71 -1.17
CA PHE A 19 1.79 -3.20 -0.49
C PHE A 19 0.64 -2.91 -1.46
N VAL A 20 -0.42 -3.70 -1.36
CA VAL A 20 -1.66 -3.47 -2.12
C VAL A 20 -2.59 -2.57 -1.31
N PRO A 21 -2.94 -1.36 -1.81
CA PRO A 21 -3.89 -0.48 -1.14
C PRO A 21 -5.26 -1.15 -0.94
N ALA A 22 -5.99 -0.73 0.09
CA ALA A 22 -7.41 -1.11 0.20
C ALA A 22 -8.17 -0.52 -1.00
N ARG A 23 -8.78 -1.38 -1.81
CA ARG A 23 -9.75 -0.94 -2.82
C ARG A 23 -11.05 -0.57 -2.14
N CYS A 24 -11.59 0.61 -2.45
CA CYS A 24 -12.94 0.97 -2.05
C CYS A 24 -13.91 0.27 -2.99
N VAL A 25 -14.70 -0.67 -2.48
CA VAL A 25 -15.71 -1.40 -3.26
C VAL A 25 -17.12 -1.06 -2.79
N ASN A 26 -18.10 -1.11 -3.69
CA ASN A 26 -19.51 -0.98 -3.36
C ASN A 26 -20.03 -2.26 -2.67
N ARG A 27 -21.31 -2.29 -2.32
CA ARG A 27 -21.94 -3.45 -1.66
C ARG A 27 -21.93 -4.74 -2.51
N ALA A 28 -21.89 -4.60 -3.84
CA ALA A 28 -21.81 -5.72 -4.77
C ALA A 28 -20.36 -6.20 -5.01
N GLY A 29 -19.35 -5.47 -4.50
CA GLY A 29 -17.94 -5.77 -4.67
C GLY A 29 -17.27 -5.04 -5.85
N ASP A 30 -17.99 -4.16 -6.56
CA ASP A 30 -17.41 -3.42 -7.68
C ASP A 30 -16.53 -2.26 -7.19
N PRO A 31 -15.41 -1.96 -7.87
CA PRO A 31 -14.57 -0.80 -7.53
C PRO A 31 -15.35 0.51 -7.61
N ILE A 32 -15.23 1.34 -6.57
CA ILE A 32 -15.73 2.71 -6.57
C ILE A 32 -14.70 3.58 -7.29
N LEU A 33 -15.13 4.33 -8.30
CA LEU A 33 -14.23 5.19 -9.08
C LEU A 33 -14.18 6.62 -8.53
N ASP A 34 -13.05 7.30 -8.76
CA ASP A 34 -12.90 8.73 -8.50
C ASP A 34 -13.46 9.58 -9.64
N ALA A 35 -13.39 10.92 -9.50
CA ALA A 35 -13.91 11.84 -10.52
C ALA A 35 -13.16 11.76 -11.87
N LYS A 36 -12.01 11.09 -11.92
CA LYS A 36 -11.20 10.86 -13.13
C LYS A 36 -11.41 9.45 -13.69
N GLY A 37 -12.24 8.63 -13.06
CA GLY A 37 -12.51 7.24 -13.47
C GLY A 37 -11.49 6.22 -12.99
N ASN A 38 -10.58 6.58 -12.07
CA ASN A 38 -9.63 5.63 -11.49
C ASN A 38 -10.25 4.92 -10.28
N GLU A 39 -9.84 3.68 -9.99
CA GLU A 39 -10.25 3.00 -8.75
C GLU A 39 -9.85 3.83 -7.52
N ARG A 40 -10.80 4.09 -6.63
CA ARG A 40 -10.53 4.69 -5.33
C ARG A 40 -9.79 3.67 -4.47
N ALA A 41 -8.62 4.10 -4.01
CA ALA A 41 -7.85 3.42 -3.00
C ALA A 41 -7.87 4.26 -1.71
N GLU A 42 -8.05 3.60 -0.57
CA GLU A 42 -7.96 4.26 0.73
C GLU A 42 -6.52 4.24 1.23
N LYS A 43 -6.05 5.37 1.79
CA LYS A 43 -4.73 5.45 2.40
C LYS A 43 -4.69 4.52 3.61
N ARG A 44 -3.73 3.62 3.64
CA ARG A 44 -3.41 2.80 4.82
C ARG A 44 -2.13 3.34 5.46
N LEU A 45 -2.18 3.54 6.77
CA LEU A 45 -1.01 3.93 7.55
C LEU A 45 -0.22 2.66 7.89
N ILE A 46 1.06 2.62 7.55
CA ILE A 46 1.97 1.57 8.00
C ILE A 46 2.65 2.11 9.26
N VAL A 47 2.39 1.50 10.41
CA VAL A 47 3.10 1.78 11.66
C VAL A 47 4.24 0.77 11.76
N VAL A 48 5.48 1.25 11.65
CA VAL A 48 6.67 0.45 11.92
C VAL A 48 7.05 0.69 13.39
N PRO A 49 7.16 -0.36 14.22
CA PRO A 49 7.57 -0.23 15.63
C PRO A 49 9.05 0.13 15.78
#